data_AF-A0A4R6J8H4-F1
#
_entry.id   AF-A0A4R6J8H4-F1
#
_cell.length_a   1.000
_cell.length_b   1.000
_cell.length_c   1.000
_cell.angle_alpha   90.00
_cell.angle_beta   90.00
_cell.angle_gamma   90.00
#
_symmetry.space_group_name_H-M   'P 1'
#
loop_
_entity.id
_entity.type
_entity.pdbx_description
1 polymer ?
#
loop_
_entity_poly.entity_id
_entity_poly.type
_entity_poly.pdbx_seq_one_letter_code
_entity_poly.pdbx_strand_id
1 'polypeptide(L)'
;MPQRTLPVRDDLWQPEDRIYDGLIARAVGHSEDSEARDGTAEMMAGALILAVLFIVILKGADSAMAALVTCGVLGGAGFLWMVANTKPAQPDRSQALRELGGPGSLPAGYLVHAGAWEAGMSDHVAGVAESQLLAAAELCNIFPGTVDDLLHFVGNVAVHVPSGRHTNAADVRRRARELVLVGKPILVDYAKSAPKLPTPPPEGKKRKR
;
A
#
# COMPACT_ATOMS: atom_id res chain seq x y z
N MET A 1 -1.12 8.25 11.46
CA MET A 1 -2.57 8.58 11.45
C MET A 1 -3.33 7.32 11.85
N PRO A 2 -4.51 7.39 12.51
CA PRO A 2 -5.24 6.18 12.88
C PRO A 2 -5.62 5.40 11.61
N GLN A 3 -5.12 4.17 11.48
CA GLN A 3 -5.42 3.30 10.34
C GLN A 3 -6.93 3.08 10.27
N ARG A 4 -7.53 3.39 9.12
CA ARG A 4 -8.93 3.08 8.87
C ARG A 4 -9.13 1.58 8.89
N THR A 5 -10.26 1.16 9.45
CA THR A 5 -10.67 -0.24 9.41
C THR A 5 -11.00 -0.64 7.97
N LEU A 6 -10.54 -1.83 7.56
CA LEU A 6 -10.87 -2.42 6.26
C LEU A 6 -12.40 -2.45 6.11
N PRO A 7 -12.97 -1.94 5.01
CA PRO A 7 -14.39 -2.07 4.73
C PRO A 7 -14.67 -3.53 4.36
N VAL A 8 -15.15 -4.29 5.35
CA VAL A 8 -15.52 -5.69 5.16
C VAL A 8 -16.97 -5.74 4.67
N ARG A 9 -17.19 -6.45 3.57
CA ARG A 9 -18.52 -6.72 3.03
C ARG A 9 -19.26 -7.75 3.86
N ASP A 10 -20.59 -7.72 3.81
CA ASP A 10 -21.44 -8.69 4.52
C ASP A 10 -21.21 -10.13 4.02
N ASP A 11 -20.80 -10.31 2.76
CA ASP A 11 -20.52 -11.61 2.14
C ASP A 11 -19.06 -12.07 2.27
N LEU A 12 -18.20 -11.28 2.93
CA LEU A 12 -16.76 -11.52 3.07
C LEU A 12 -16.02 -11.73 1.74
N TRP A 13 -16.60 -11.31 0.61
CA TRP A 13 -16.00 -11.49 -0.70
C TRP A 13 -14.71 -10.66 -0.82
N GLN A 14 -13.67 -11.26 -1.39
CA GLN A 14 -12.43 -10.60 -1.77
C GLN A 14 -12.03 -11.07 -3.18
N PRO A 15 -11.35 -10.23 -3.97
CA PRO A 15 -10.80 -10.67 -5.24
C PRO A 15 -9.70 -11.71 -4.98
N GLU A 16 -9.66 -12.74 -5.83
CA GLU A 16 -8.56 -13.71 -5.88
C GLU A 16 -7.96 -13.66 -7.29
N ASP A 17 -6.78 -13.06 -7.44
CA ASP A 17 -6.03 -13.12 -8.70
C ASP A 17 -4.54 -13.27 -8.39
N ARG A 18 -4.02 -14.45 -8.74
CA ARG A 18 -2.63 -14.83 -8.52
C ARG A 18 -1.62 -13.82 -9.06
N ILE A 19 -1.95 -13.11 -10.15
CA ILE A 19 -1.05 -12.12 -10.75
C ILE A 19 -0.96 -10.90 -9.83
N TYR A 20 -2.10 -10.30 -9.49
CA TYR A 20 -2.14 -9.11 -8.65
C TYR A 20 -1.68 -9.41 -7.22
N ASP A 21 -2.06 -10.54 -6.66
CA ASP A 21 -1.59 -10.97 -5.34
C ASP A 21 -0.06 -11.12 -5.30
N GLY A 22 0.51 -11.71 -6.36
CA GLY A 22 1.95 -11.82 -6.52
C GLY A 22 2.64 -10.46 -6.69
N LEU A 23 2.02 -9.53 -7.43
CA LEU A 23 2.53 -8.17 -7.62
C LEU A 23 2.50 -7.38 -6.31
N ILE A 24 1.40 -7.45 -5.56
CA ILE A 24 1.26 -6.78 -4.26
C ILE A 24 2.27 -7.36 -3.27
N ALA A 25 2.35 -8.68 -3.15
CA ALA A 25 3.31 -9.33 -2.26
C ALA A 25 4.76 -8.96 -2.60
N ARG A 26 5.09 -8.89 -3.89
CA ARG A 26 6.42 -8.46 -4.35
C ARG A 26 6.68 -6.99 -4.04
N ALA A 27 5.72 -6.11 -4.26
CA ALA A 27 5.85 -4.69 -3.99
C ALA A 27 6.06 -4.42 -2.49
N VAL A 28 5.32 -5.14 -1.63
CA VAL A 28 5.52 -5.13 -0.18
C VAL A 28 6.93 -5.62 0.18
N GLY A 29 7.34 -6.78 -0.35
CA GLY A 29 8.69 -7.31 -0.10
C GLY A 29 9.81 -6.34 -0.54
N HIS A 30 9.64 -5.65 -1.67
CA HIS A 30 10.64 -4.69 -2.14
C HIS A 30 10.73 -3.44 -1.27
N SER A 31 9.59 -2.97 -0.73
CA SER A 31 9.58 -1.85 0.22
C SER A 31 10.34 -2.20 1.51
N GLU A 32 10.22 -3.44 1.98
CA GLU A 32 10.94 -3.92 3.16
C GLU A 32 12.44 -4.09 2.89
N ASP A 33 12.82 -4.59 1.70
CA ASP A 33 14.22 -4.74 1.29
C ASP A 33 14.95 -3.42 1.04
N SER A 34 14.24 -2.40 0.52
CA SER A 34 14.84 -1.09 0.24
C SER A 34 15.26 -0.36 1.52
N GLU A 35 14.46 -0.45 2.58
CA GLU A 35 14.79 0.17 3.87
C GLU A 35 15.94 -0.55 4.58
N ALA A 36 16.03 -1.88 4.44
CA ALA A 36 17.19 -2.64 4.89
C ALA A 36 18.48 -2.18 4.19
N ARG A 37 18.39 -1.82 2.90
CA ARG A 37 19.53 -1.25 2.14
C ARG A 37 19.91 0.15 2.62
N ASP A 38 18.96 1.01 2.95
CA ASP A 38 19.29 2.34 3.50
C ASP A 38 20.06 2.22 4.83
N GLY A 39 19.67 1.28 5.71
CA GLY A 39 20.44 0.98 6.92
C GLY A 39 21.89 0.55 6.65
N THR A 40 22.15 -0.17 5.54
CA THR A 40 23.52 -0.54 5.16
C THR A 40 24.34 0.65 4.66
N ALA A 41 23.73 1.62 3.98
CA ALA A 41 24.41 2.82 3.50
C ALA A 41 24.87 3.71 4.67
N GLU A 42 24.03 3.85 5.69
CA GLU A 42 24.37 4.58 6.93
C GLU A 42 25.52 3.92 7.70
N MET A 43 25.52 2.58 7.82
CA MET A 43 26.64 1.85 8.43
C MET A 43 27.95 2.03 7.66
N MET A 44 27.90 2.00 6.32
CA MET A 44 29.07 2.22 5.48
C MET A 44 29.63 3.64 5.63
N ALA A 45 28.76 4.65 5.71
CA ALA A 45 29.17 6.03 5.97
C ALA A 45 29.85 6.17 7.33
N GLY A 46 29.27 5.56 8.39
CA GLY A 46 29.87 5.54 9.73
C GLY A 46 31.24 4.86 9.77
N ALA A 47 31.39 3.72 9.08
CA ALA A 47 32.68 3.01 8.97
C ALA A 47 33.76 3.86 8.27
N LEU A 48 33.38 4.60 7.22
CA LEU A 48 34.30 5.44 6.46
C LEU A 48 34.78 6.65 7.29
N ILE A 49 33.90 7.25 8.09
CA ILE A 49 34.26 8.32 9.04
C ILE A 49 35.26 7.80 10.08
N LEU A 50 35.02 6.61 10.65
CA LEU A 50 35.95 5.99 11.60
C LEU A 50 37.33 5.72 10.97
N ALA A 51 37.37 5.28 9.71
CA ALA A 51 38.62 5.05 8.98
C ALA A 51 39.39 6.36 8.74
N VAL A 52 38.72 7.45 8.38
CA VAL A 52 39.36 8.78 8.23
C VAL A 52 39.89 9.26 9.58
N LEU A 53 39.09 9.13 10.64
CA LEU A 53 39.50 9.52 12.00
C LEU A 53 40.74 8.73 12.46
N PHE A 54 40.78 7.43 12.17
CA PHE A 54 41.92 6.57 12.45
C PHE A 54 43.21 7.09 11.81
N ILE A 55 43.16 7.46 10.53
CA ILE A 55 44.32 8.00 9.79
C ILE A 55 44.78 9.34 10.38
N VAL A 56 43.85 10.22 10.75
CA VAL A 56 44.16 11.52 11.36
C VAL A 56 44.85 11.34 12.71
N ILE A 57 44.33 10.46 13.56
CA ILE A 57 44.93 10.18 14.87
C ILE A 57 46.30 9.53 14.71
N LEU A 58 46.46 8.61 13.75
CA LEU A 58 47.75 7.98 13.49
C LEU A 58 48.82 9.02 13.10
N LYS A 59 48.46 10.00 12.26
CA LYS A 59 49.36 11.08 11.85
C LYS A 59 49.70 12.07 12.97
N GLY A 60 48.80 12.26 13.95
CA GLY A 60 48.99 13.24 15.02
C GLY A 60 49.64 12.67 16.28
N ALA A 61 49.37 11.41 16.62
CA ALA A 61 49.79 10.80 17.89
C ALA A 61 50.98 9.84 17.77
N ASP A 62 51.40 9.50 16.54
CA ASP A 62 52.51 8.58 16.21
C ASP A 62 52.43 7.21 16.94
N SER A 63 51.22 6.84 17.38
CA SER A 63 50.94 5.64 18.16
C SER A 63 49.72 4.92 17.58
N ALA A 64 49.98 3.83 16.86
CA ALA A 64 48.94 2.99 16.28
C ALA A 64 48.00 2.38 17.35
N MET A 65 48.53 2.14 18.55
CA MET A 65 47.75 1.59 19.66
C MET A 65 46.74 2.60 20.20
N ALA A 66 47.15 3.88 20.34
CA ALA A 66 46.23 4.94 20.74
C ALA A 66 45.12 5.18 19.70
N ALA A 67 45.46 5.12 18.41
CA ALA A 67 44.48 5.23 17.34
C ALA A 67 43.46 4.08 17.35
N LEU A 68 43.92 2.84 17.54
CA LEU A 68 43.05 1.66 17.62
C LEU A 68 42.10 1.73 18.82
N VAL A 69 42.60 2.08 20.00
CA VAL A 69 41.76 2.19 21.22
C VAL A 69 40.73 3.30 21.03
N THR A 70 41.11 4.45 20.52
CA THR A 70 40.20 5.59 20.35
C THR A 70 39.10 5.29 19.33
N CYS A 71 39.47 4.75 18.16
CA CYS A 71 38.50 4.36 17.14
C CYS A 71 37.63 3.17 17.59
N GLY A 72 38.20 2.21 18.34
CA GLY A 72 37.45 1.09 18.90
C GLY A 72 36.41 1.55 19.93
N VAL A 73 36.78 2.47 20.82
CA VAL A 73 35.86 3.05 21.82
C VAL A 73 34.78 3.88 21.13
N LEU A 74 35.13 4.72 20.15
CA LEU A 74 34.16 5.52 19.40
C LEU A 74 33.23 4.65 18.55
N GLY A 75 33.74 3.62 17.88
CA GLY A 75 32.94 2.68 17.12
C GLY A 75 32.01 1.87 18.01
N GLY A 76 32.50 1.37 19.14
CA GLY A 76 31.69 0.64 20.13
C GLY A 76 30.61 1.50 20.77
N ALA A 77 30.95 2.73 21.18
CA ALA A 77 30.00 3.68 21.74
C ALA A 77 28.96 4.12 20.70
N GLY A 78 29.38 4.37 19.46
CA GLY A 78 28.48 4.69 18.35
C GLY A 78 27.52 3.55 18.05
N PHE A 79 28.00 2.31 18.03
CA PHE A 79 27.16 1.12 17.83
C PHE A 79 26.14 0.94 18.97
N LEU A 80 26.58 1.03 20.22
CA LEU A 80 25.69 0.93 21.38
C LEU A 80 24.63 2.04 21.38
N TRP A 81 25.03 3.27 21.03
CA TRP A 81 24.10 4.38 20.90
C TRP A 81 23.11 4.16 19.77
N MET A 82 23.57 3.65 18.62
CA MET A 82 22.72 3.32 17.49
C MET A 82 21.72 2.23 17.88
N VAL A 83 22.15 1.11 18.46
CA VAL A 83 21.25 0.03 18.92
C VAL A 83 20.24 0.50 19.98
N ALA A 84 20.66 1.38 20.89
CA ALA A 84 19.78 1.91 21.93
C ALA A 84 18.74 2.92 21.41
N ASN A 85 19.08 3.67 20.35
CA ASN A 85 18.23 4.73 19.79
C ASN A 85 17.61 4.41 18.43
N THR A 86 17.95 3.27 17.81
CA THR A 86 17.29 2.80 16.60
C THR A 86 15.85 2.50 16.94
N LYS A 87 14.95 3.40 16.51
CA LYS A 87 13.56 3.01 16.31
C LYS A 87 13.57 1.95 15.21
N PRO A 88 12.85 0.83 15.37
CA PRO A 88 12.68 -0.10 14.26
C PRO A 88 12.18 0.72 13.07
N ALA A 89 12.95 0.68 11.99
CA ALA A 89 12.59 1.26 10.71
C ALA A 89 11.18 0.73 10.41
N GLN A 90 10.18 1.61 10.41
CA GLN A 90 8.81 1.17 10.21
C GLN A 90 8.69 1.02 8.70
N PRO A 91 8.53 -0.21 8.18
CA PRO A 91 8.35 -0.41 6.75
C PRO A 91 7.23 0.51 6.31
N ASP A 92 7.55 1.46 5.44
CA ASP A 92 6.57 2.39 4.88
C ASP A 92 5.75 1.65 3.82
N ARG A 93 5.06 0.60 4.28
CA ARG A 93 4.16 -0.24 3.50
C ARG A 93 3.09 0.62 2.82
N SER A 94 2.82 1.82 3.34
CA SER A 94 1.89 2.78 2.74
C SER A 94 2.28 3.21 1.32
N GLN A 95 3.56 3.10 0.97
CA GLN A 95 4.09 3.47 -0.35
C GLN A 95 4.42 2.27 -1.23
N ALA A 96 4.25 1.04 -0.74
CA ALA A 96 4.61 -0.18 -1.47
C ALA A 96 3.92 -0.24 -2.85
N LEU A 97 2.66 0.20 -2.94
CA LEU A 97 1.90 0.16 -4.19
C LEU A 97 2.31 1.23 -5.22
N ARG A 98 3.21 2.18 -4.90
CA ARG A 98 3.63 3.23 -5.84
C ARG A 98 4.24 2.65 -7.13
N GLU A 99 4.98 1.55 -7.02
CA GLU A 99 5.59 0.89 -8.18
C GLU A 99 4.56 0.27 -9.14
N LEU A 100 3.36 -0.01 -8.65
CA LEU A 100 2.23 -0.52 -9.44
C LEU A 100 1.34 0.60 -10.00
N GLY A 101 1.79 1.86 -9.91
CA GLY A 101 1.00 3.03 -10.30
C GLY A 101 0.14 3.59 -9.17
N GLY A 102 0.32 3.10 -7.94
CA GLY A 102 -0.40 3.53 -6.74
C GLY A 102 -1.59 2.62 -6.39
N PRO A 103 -2.16 2.79 -5.18
CA PRO A 103 -3.32 2.01 -4.75
C PRO A 103 -4.56 2.24 -5.63
N GLY A 104 -4.75 3.47 -6.14
CA GLY A 104 -5.89 3.83 -6.98
C GLY A 104 -5.97 3.11 -8.33
N SER A 105 -4.83 2.67 -8.89
CA SER A 105 -4.76 1.98 -10.19
C SER A 105 -5.14 0.50 -10.13
N LEU A 106 -5.24 -0.08 -8.92
CA LEU A 106 -5.62 -1.47 -8.75
C LEU A 106 -7.07 -1.70 -9.22
N PRO A 107 -7.42 -2.92 -9.64
CA PRO A 107 -8.81 -3.25 -9.94
C PRO A 107 -9.72 -2.96 -8.75
N ALA A 108 -10.92 -2.47 -9.00
CA ALA A 108 -11.87 -2.01 -7.99
C ALA A 108 -12.07 -3.00 -6.83
N GLY A 109 -12.07 -4.31 -7.11
CA GLY A 109 -12.17 -5.37 -6.11
C GLY A 109 -11.08 -5.32 -5.02
N TYR A 110 -9.87 -4.83 -5.33
CA TYR A 110 -8.76 -4.77 -4.38
C TYR A 110 -8.95 -3.72 -3.28
N LEU A 111 -10.00 -2.89 -3.36
CA LEU A 111 -10.41 -2.01 -2.27
C LEU A 111 -10.68 -2.78 -0.96
N VAL A 112 -11.19 -4.01 -1.06
CA VAL A 112 -11.54 -4.85 0.11
C VAL A 112 -10.48 -5.93 0.40
N HIS A 113 -9.38 -5.95 -0.35
CA HIS A 113 -8.33 -6.95 -0.21
C HIS A 113 -7.36 -6.59 0.93
N ALA A 114 -7.16 -7.48 1.89
CA ALA A 114 -6.36 -7.21 3.09
C ALA A 114 -4.90 -6.82 2.76
N GLY A 115 -4.26 -7.54 1.83
CA GLY A 115 -2.88 -7.24 1.43
C GLY A 115 -2.74 -5.87 0.75
N ALA A 116 -3.75 -5.45 -0.02
CA ALA A 116 -3.74 -4.12 -0.64
C ALA A 116 -4.02 -3.02 0.40
N TRP A 117 -4.86 -3.32 1.39
CA TRP A 117 -5.15 -2.44 2.53
C TRP A 117 -3.89 -2.08 3.31
N GLU A 118 -3.12 -3.10 3.71
CA GLU A 118 -1.87 -2.91 4.43
C GLU A 118 -0.78 -2.26 3.57
N ALA A 119 -0.81 -2.46 2.25
CA ALA A 119 0.14 -1.89 1.30
C ALA A 119 -0.17 -0.44 0.88
N GLY A 120 -1.04 0.26 1.63
CA GLY A 120 -1.28 1.71 1.46
C GLY A 120 -2.64 2.10 0.91
N MET A 121 -3.53 1.14 0.60
CA MET A 121 -4.90 1.49 0.23
C MET A 121 -5.64 2.20 1.38
N SER A 122 -5.36 1.86 2.64
CA SER A 122 -5.97 2.55 3.80
C SER A 122 -5.70 4.05 3.82
N ASP A 123 -4.50 4.44 3.40
CA ASP A 123 -4.05 5.84 3.39
C ASP A 123 -4.59 6.57 2.17
N HIS A 124 -4.68 5.88 1.03
CA HIS A 124 -5.32 6.40 -0.19
C HIS A 124 -6.77 6.81 0.05
N VAL A 125 -7.54 5.97 0.76
CA VAL A 125 -8.95 6.23 1.01
C VAL A 125 -9.21 7.07 2.26
N ALA A 126 -8.17 7.57 2.94
CA ALA A 126 -8.33 8.31 4.20
C ALA A 126 -9.21 9.57 4.06
N GLY A 127 -9.22 10.20 2.88
CA GLY A 127 -10.04 11.38 2.59
C GLY A 127 -11.49 11.09 2.17
N VAL A 128 -11.83 9.83 1.88
CA VAL A 128 -13.16 9.44 1.37
C VAL A 128 -14.17 9.39 2.51
N ALA A 129 -15.43 9.80 2.29
CA ALA A 129 -16.46 9.68 3.31
C ALA A 129 -16.77 8.20 3.62
N GLU A 130 -16.95 7.84 4.90
CA GLU A 130 -17.17 6.44 5.30
C GLU A 130 -18.37 5.79 4.60
N SER A 131 -19.47 6.54 4.41
CA SER A 131 -20.64 6.04 3.66
C SER A 131 -20.33 5.75 2.19
N GLN A 132 -19.43 6.51 1.57
CA GLN A 132 -18.99 6.28 0.19
C GLN A 132 -18.06 5.09 0.12
N LEU A 133 -17.14 4.95 1.09
CA LEU A 133 -16.23 3.81 1.15
C LEU A 133 -16.98 2.48 1.33
N LEU A 134 -17.99 2.45 2.22
CA LEU A 134 -18.85 1.28 2.40
C LEU A 134 -19.65 0.96 1.13
N ALA A 135 -20.21 1.99 0.47
CA ALA A 135 -20.91 1.78 -0.80
C ALA A 135 -19.98 1.28 -1.91
N ALA A 136 -18.74 1.79 -1.98
CA ALA A 136 -17.72 1.33 -2.91
C ALA A 136 -17.37 -0.14 -2.66
N ALA A 137 -17.18 -0.54 -1.39
CA ALA A 137 -16.92 -1.93 -1.03
C ALA A 137 -18.05 -2.89 -1.48
N GLU A 138 -19.32 -2.47 -1.41
CA GLU A 138 -20.45 -3.28 -1.90
C GLU A 138 -20.50 -3.37 -3.44
N LEU A 139 -20.04 -2.33 -4.14
CA LEU A 139 -20.10 -2.26 -5.61
C LEU A 139 -18.85 -2.83 -6.30
N CYS A 140 -17.75 -3.03 -5.58
CA CYS A 140 -16.44 -3.33 -6.15
C CYS A 140 -16.36 -4.64 -6.96
N ASN A 141 -17.20 -5.64 -6.66
CA ASN A 141 -17.25 -6.89 -7.42
C ASN A 141 -17.95 -6.75 -8.79
N ILE A 142 -18.81 -5.74 -8.95
CA ILE A 142 -19.57 -5.54 -10.18
C ILE A 142 -18.93 -4.44 -11.04
N PHE A 143 -18.14 -3.56 -10.44
CA PHE A 143 -17.56 -2.39 -11.11
C PHE A 143 -16.40 -2.78 -12.04
N PRO A 144 -16.52 -2.58 -13.36
CA PRO A 144 -15.44 -2.86 -14.30
C PRO A 144 -14.50 -1.65 -14.38
N GLY A 145 -13.49 -1.59 -13.51
CA GLY A 145 -12.52 -0.50 -13.54
C GLY A 145 -11.56 -0.51 -12.36
N THR A 146 -10.90 0.62 -12.16
CA THR A 146 -9.93 0.81 -11.06
C THR A 146 -10.62 1.26 -9.76
N VAL A 147 -9.89 1.25 -8.66
CA VAL A 147 -10.37 1.79 -7.38
C VAL A 147 -10.70 3.28 -7.50
N ASP A 148 -9.87 4.06 -8.18
CA ASP A 148 -10.13 5.49 -8.37
C ASP A 148 -11.41 5.75 -9.16
N ASP A 149 -11.63 4.99 -10.23
CA ASP A 149 -12.85 5.09 -11.03
C ASP A 149 -14.10 4.77 -10.20
N LEU A 150 -14.01 3.74 -9.35
CA LEU A 150 -15.09 3.35 -8.44
C LEU A 150 -15.37 4.45 -7.41
N LEU A 151 -14.33 5.02 -6.79
CA LEU A 151 -14.48 6.09 -5.81
C LEU A 151 -15.06 7.36 -6.44
N HIS A 152 -14.61 7.72 -7.65
CA HIS A 152 -15.19 8.80 -8.44
C HIS A 152 -16.65 8.54 -8.79
N PHE A 153 -16.99 7.32 -9.20
CA PHE A 153 -18.37 6.93 -9.49
C PHE A 153 -19.26 7.09 -8.27
N VAL A 154 -18.87 6.54 -7.12
CA VAL A 154 -19.64 6.66 -5.88
C VAL A 154 -19.71 8.11 -5.41
N GLY A 155 -18.64 8.88 -5.60
CA GLY A 155 -18.62 10.33 -5.34
C GLY A 155 -19.66 11.08 -6.17
N ASN A 156 -19.77 10.78 -7.47
CA ASN A 156 -20.76 11.36 -8.38
C ASN A 156 -22.19 10.97 -7.99
N VAL A 157 -22.42 9.69 -7.64
CA VAL A 157 -23.73 9.23 -7.14
C VAL A 157 -24.08 9.95 -5.83
N ALA A 158 -23.10 10.20 -4.97
CA ALA A 158 -23.31 10.87 -3.69
C ALA A 158 -23.75 12.33 -3.79
N VAL A 159 -23.52 13.01 -4.93
CA VAL A 159 -24.07 14.34 -5.23
C VAL A 159 -25.61 14.29 -5.37
N HIS A 160 -26.13 13.19 -5.87
CA HIS A 160 -27.57 13.00 -6.11
C HIS A 160 -28.32 12.40 -4.92
N VAL A 161 -27.61 11.96 -3.87
CA VAL A 161 -28.19 11.42 -2.65
C VAL A 161 -28.14 12.47 -1.53
N PRO A 162 -29.26 12.81 -0.89
CA PRO A 162 -29.30 13.82 0.17
C PRO A 162 -28.29 13.54 1.28
N SER A 163 -27.42 14.52 1.56
CA SER A 163 -26.48 14.45 2.67
C SER A 163 -27.18 14.90 3.96
N GLY A 164 -27.84 13.98 4.66
CA GLY A 164 -28.32 14.25 6.02
C GLY A 164 -27.15 14.45 7.01
N ARG A 165 -27.43 14.92 8.24
CA ARG A 165 -26.43 14.87 9.31
C ARG A 165 -26.15 13.40 9.66
N HIS A 166 -24.94 12.93 9.38
CA HIS A 166 -24.49 11.59 9.73
C HIS A 166 -23.85 11.61 11.11
N THR A 167 -24.69 11.55 12.15
CA THR A 167 -24.25 11.61 13.54
C THR A 167 -23.98 10.24 14.16
N ASN A 168 -24.46 9.15 13.53
CA ASN A 168 -24.31 7.79 14.04
C ASN A 168 -23.96 6.79 12.92
N ALA A 169 -23.31 5.68 13.27
CA ALA A 169 -22.96 4.59 12.36
C ALA A 169 -24.17 4.02 11.60
N ALA A 170 -25.36 4.03 12.22
CA ALA A 170 -26.60 3.61 11.57
C ALA A 170 -26.98 4.52 10.37
N ASP A 171 -26.74 5.83 10.48
CA ASP A 171 -27.00 6.78 9.40
C ASP A 171 -25.99 6.64 8.26
N VAL A 172 -24.72 6.36 8.60
CA VAL A 172 -23.65 6.08 7.62
C VAL A 172 -24.00 4.84 6.80
N ARG A 173 -24.41 3.75 7.46
CA ARG A 173 -24.85 2.51 6.78
C ARG A 173 -26.12 2.71 5.97
N ARG A 174 -27.08 3.50 6.46
CA ARG A 174 -28.30 3.83 5.69
C ARG A 174 -27.93 4.56 4.39
N ARG A 175 -27.10 5.58 4.48
CA ARG A 175 -26.63 6.32 3.29
C ARG A 175 -25.83 5.42 2.34
N ALA A 176 -24.96 4.56 2.85
CA ALA A 176 -24.23 3.60 2.01
C ALA A 176 -25.19 2.72 1.20
N ARG A 177 -26.27 2.21 1.82
CA ARG A 177 -27.31 1.44 1.11
C ARG A 177 -28.04 2.28 0.06
N GLU A 178 -28.37 3.53 0.35
CA GLU A 178 -28.99 4.44 -0.63
C GLU A 178 -28.08 4.68 -1.84
N LEU A 179 -26.78 4.88 -1.61
CA LEU A 179 -25.78 5.01 -2.69
C LEU A 179 -25.72 3.74 -3.55
N VAL A 180 -25.71 2.55 -2.92
CA VAL A 180 -25.71 1.27 -3.64
C VAL A 180 -27.00 1.07 -4.43
N LEU A 181 -28.16 1.44 -3.87
CA LEU A 181 -29.46 1.33 -4.54
C LEU A 181 -29.53 2.19 -5.81
N VAL A 182 -28.93 3.39 -5.79
CA VAL A 182 -28.85 4.27 -6.96
C VAL A 182 -27.76 3.83 -7.94
N GLY A 183 -26.59 3.43 -7.44
CA GLY A 183 -25.43 3.12 -8.28
C GLY A 183 -25.49 1.75 -8.97
N LYS A 184 -26.01 0.72 -8.29
CA LYS A 184 -26.01 -0.66 -8.80
C LYS A 184 -26.74 -0.82 -10.15
N PRO A 185 -27.94 -0.25 -10.37
CA PRO A 185 -28.60 -0.33 -11.67
C PRO A 185 -27.76 0.27 -12.80
N ILE A 186 -27.11 1.42 -12.56
CA ILE A 186 -26.26 2.10 -13.54
C ILE A 186 -25.09 1.19 -13.95
N LEU A 187 -24.46 0.51 -12.99
CA LEU A 187 -23.37 -0.41 -13.26
C LEU A 187 -23.81 -1.66 -14.02
N VAL A 188 -24.98 -2.20 -13.67
CA VAL A 188 -25.54 -3.36 -14.38
C VAL A 188 -25.86 -3.02 -15.83
N ASP A 189 -26.41 -1.84 -16.08
CA ASP A 189 -26.72 -1.39 -17.44
C ASP A 189 -25.44 -1.06 -18.22
N TYR A 190 -24.44 -0.45 -17.58
CA TYR A 190 -23.12 -0.27 -18.16
C TYR A 190 -22.48 -1.59 -18.56
N ALA A 191 -22.46 -2.58 -17.66
CA ALA A 191 -21.89 -3.90 -17.89
C ALA A 191 -22.58 -4.65 -19.04
N LYS A 192 -23.89 -4.48 -19.22
CA LYS A 192 -24.64 -5.03 -20.37
C LYS A 192 -24.29 -4.33 -21.69
N SER A 193 -24.02 -3.03 -21.64
CA SER A 193 -23.70 -2.21 -22.81
C SER A 193 -22.23 -2.31 -23.25
N ALA A 194 -21.34 -2.80 -22.37
CA ALA A 194 -19.92 -2.93 -22.66
C ALA A 194 -19.68 -3.91 -23.82
N PRO A 195 -18.81 -3.56 -24.79
CA PRO A 195 -18.49 -4.46 -25.89
C PRO A 195 -17.89 -5.76 -25.33
N LYS A 196 -18.38 -6.91 -25.78
CA LYS A 196 -17.84 -8.21 -25.39
C LYS A 196 -16.35 -8.24 -25.75
N LEU A 197 -15.51 -8.50 -24.75
CA LEU A 197 -14.07 -8.71 -24.98
C LEU A 197 -13.91 -9.83 -26.02
N PRO A 198 -12.93 -9.72 -26.94
CA PRO A 198 -12.63 -10.79 -27.87
C PRO A 198 -12.31 -12.05 -27.07
N THR A 199 -13.13 -13.08 -27.23
CA THR A 199 -12.88 -14.38 -26.61
C THR A 199 -11.51 -14.88 -27.06
N PRO A 200 -10.61 -15.26 -26.14
CA PRO A 200 -9.35 -15.85 -26.52
C PRO A 200 -9.60 -17.08 -27.39
N PRO A 201 -8.78 -17.31 -28.44
CA PRO A 201 -8.96 -18.45 -29.32
C PRO A 201 -8.91 -19.74 -28.48
N PRO A 202 -9.77 -20.73 -28.77
CA PRO A 202 -9.80 -21.97 -28.00
C PRO A 202 -8.42 -22.62 -27.99
N GLU A 203 -7.87 -22.82 -26.80
CA GLU A 203 -6.62 -23.54 -26.61
C GLU A 203 -6.74 -24.94 -27.22
N GLY A 204 -5.83 -25.25 -28.14
CA GLY A 204 -5.49 -26.63 -28.46
C GLY A 204 -6.29 -27.31 -29.56
N LYS A 205 -5.99 -26.99 -30.83
CA LYS A 205 -5.77 -28.07 -31.80
C LYS A 205 -4.27 -28.28 -31.97
N LYS A 206 -3.73 -29.26 -31.23
CA LYS A 206 -2.42 -29.86 -31.52
C LYS A 206 -2.41 -30.25 -33.00
N ARG A 207 -1.72 -29.47 -33.84
CA ARG A 207 -1.31 -29.94 -35.16
C ARG A 207 -0.32 -31.09 -34.92
N LYS A 208 -0.80 -32.33 -35.10
CA LYS A 208 0.10 -33.47 -35.28
C LYS A 208 0.88 -33.23 -36.57
N ARG A 209 2.19 -33.48 -36.46
CA ARG A 209 3.13 -33.62 -37.58
C ARG A 209 2.62 -34.64 -38.59
#